data_AF-A0A328FKT3-F1
#
_entry.id   AF-A0A328FKT3-F1
#
_cell.length_a   1.000
_cell.length_b   1.000
_cell.length_c   1.000
_cell.angle_alpha   90.00
_cell.angle_beta   90.00
_cell.angle_gamma   90.00
#
_symmetry.space_group_name_H-M   'P 1'
#
loop_
_entity.id
_entity.type
_entity.pdbx_description
1 polymer ?
#
loop_
_entity_poly.entity_id
_entity_poly.type
_entity_poly.pdbx_seq_one_letter_code
_entity_poly.pdbx_strand_id
1 'polypeptide(L)'
;MSTYKQKMPIIALAVVIAAALIVVWIVMERLPGNTMRTEEQNTDVTQDKSGAPKIDSLPGAVVKQISKPAAIDYNELAKESIMKDLMTARKKDLGLNNSVDLIVKSDETFTVGGNTVSMEKVIEQAFADKGKVLEKELDESGAQKPGALTTYGVYVVQPKDNIWNVHFRMLKEYYTRKGIRLGETADEPESSGMSSGIGKILKFSEAMVIIYNLKEKKVTADVNIIDPLSKVVIYNMDEIFALLEQIDINHVDRLRFDGSNIWIPVH
;
A
#
# COMPACT_ATOMS: atom_id res chain seq x y z
N MET A 1 -59.94 -23.09 -19.29
CA MET A 1 -59.13 -22.66 -18.12
C MET A 1 -57.67 -22.62 -18.57
N SER A 2 -57.17 -21.49 -19.09
CA SER A 2 -56.56 -20.34 -18.36
C SER A 2 -55.41 -20.80 -17.47
N THR A 3 -54.16 -20.42 -17.73
CA THR A 3 -53.66 -19.04 -17.51
C THR A 3 -52.64 -18.55 -18.55
N TYR A 4 -52.87 -17.33 -19.03
CA TYR A 4 -52.06 -16.57 -20.00
C TYR A 4 -50.95 -15.81 -19.27
N LYS A 5 -49.66 -16.10 -19.55
CA LYS A 5 -48.52 -15.31 -19.06
C LYS A 5 -48.28 -14.13 -20.00
N GLN A 6 -48.67 -12.94 -19.56
CA GLN A 6 -48.48 -11.67 -20.25
C GLN A 6 -46.99 -11.27 -20.22
N LYS A 7 -46.32 -11.34 -21.37
CA LYS A 7 -44.99 -10.73 -21.56
C LYS A 7 -45.20 -9.24 -21.82
N MET A 8 -44.83 -8.38 -20.87
CA MET A 8 -44.80 -6.93 -21.13
C MET A 8 -43.68 -6.62 -22.14
N PRO A 9 -43.96 -5.82 -23.19
CA PRO A 9 -42.93 -5.41 -24.14
C PRO A 9 -41.93 -4.48 -23.46
N ILE A 10 -40.64 -4.71 -23.70
CA ILE A 10 -39.47 -4.02 -23.15
C ILE A 10 -39.57 -2.48 -23.24
N ILE A 11 -40.39 -1.97 -24.17
CA ILE A 11 -40.66 -0.55 -24.38
C ILE A 11 -41.39 0.08 -23.18
N ALA A 12 -42.26 -0.66 -22.48
CA ALA A 12 -43.00 -0.13 -21.32
C ALA A 12 -42.10 0.13 -20.11
N LEU A 13 -41.04 -0.67 -19.92
CA LEU A 13 -40.10 -0.51 -18.81
C LEU A 13 -39.19 0.71 -19.00
N ALA A 14 -38.79 0.99 -20.24
CA ALA A 14 -37.96 2.16 -20.57
C ALA A 14 -38.70 3.49 -20.33
N VAL A 15 -40.00 3.55 -20.60
CA VAL A 15 -40.81 4.77 -20.36
C VAL A 15 -40.97 5.05 -18.86
N VAL A 16 -41.09 4.01 -18.02
CA VAL A 16 -41.18 4.19 -16.56
C VAL A 16 -39.86 4.72 -15.97
N ILE A 17 -38.72 4.24 -16.47
CA ILE A 17 -37.40 4.70 -16.01
C ILE A 17 -37.15 6.16 -16.42
N ALA A 18 -37.53 6.55 -17.65
CA ALA A 18 -37.41 7.93 -18.10
C ALA A 18 -38.31 8.90 -17.28
N ALA A 19 -39.52 8.49 -16.94
CA ALA A 19 -40.41 9.30 -16.10
C ALA A 19 -39.86 9.48 -14.67
N ALA A 20 -39.25 8.44 -14.09
CA ALA A 20 -38.63 8.52 -12.76
C ALA A 20 -37.46 9.50 -12.72
N LEU A 21 -36.63 9.54 -13.77
CA LEU A 21 -35.48 10.45 -13.84
C LEU A 21 -35.91 11.92 -13.98
N ILE A 22 -37.00 12.20 -14.72
CA ILE A 22 -37.54 13.56 -14.85
C ILE A 22 -38.10 14.05 -13.50
N VAL A 23 -38.75 13.19 -12.73
CA VAL A 23 -39.26 13.56 -11.39
C VAL A 23 -38.12 13.86 -10.42
N VAL A 24 -37.04 13.06 -10.44
CA VAL A 24 -35.86 13.32 -9.59
C VAL A 24 -35.18 14.64 -9.94
N TRP A 25 -35.08 14.97 -11.23
CA TRP A 25 -34.51 16.23 -11.68
C TRP A 25 -35.34 17.46 -11.24
N ILE A 26 -36.67 17.38 -11.37
CA ILE A 26 -37.60 18.43 -10.90
C ILE A 26 -37.53 18.61 -9.37
N VAL A 27 -37.30 17.53 -8.62
CA VAL A 27 -37.16 17.61 -7.15
C VAL A 27 -35.83 18.23 -6.74
N MET A 28 -34.74 17.99 -7.48
CA MET A 28 -33.45 18.65 -7.21
C MET A 28 -33.45 20.15 -7.54
N GLU A 29 -34.24 20.61 -8.52
CA GLU A 29 -34.39 22.04 -8.83
C GLU A 29 -35.30 22.80 -7.85
N ARG A 30 -36.04 22.12 -6.98
CA ARG A 30 -36.98 22.74 -6.03
C ARG A 30 -36.46 22.93 -4.61
N LEU A 31 -35.18 22.69 -4.34
CA LEU A 31 -34.58 23.01 -3.04
C LEU A 31 -34.19 24.51 -3.00
N PRO A 32 -34.88 25.36 -2.21
CA PRO A 32 -34.48 26.75 -2.01
C PRO A 32 -33.36 26.84 -0.97
N GLY A 33 -32.48 27.82 -1.17
CA GLY A 33 -31.20 27.96 -0.48
C GLY A 33 -31.24 28.41 0.97
N ASN A 34 -30.05 28.51 1.56
CA ASN A 34 -29.82 29.27 2.79
C ASN A 34 -28.84 30.42 2.51
N THR A 35 -29.43 31.58 2.22
CA THR A 35 -28.80 32.90 2.24
C THR A 35 -29.00 33.49 3.63
N MET A 36 -27.92 33.85 4.32
CA MET A 36 -27.99 34.79 5.46
C MET A 36 -27.52 36.18 5.01
N ARG A 37 -28.36 37.17 5.32
CA ARG A 37 -28.25 38.64 5.16
C ARG A 37 -26.99 39.18 5.84
N THR A 38 -26.20 40.07 5.22
CA THR A 38 -26.36 41.54 5.09
C THR A 38 -26.40 42.29 6.43
N GLU A 39 -25.26 42.86 6.80
CA GLU A 39 -25.19 44.19 7.43
C GLU A 39 -24.27 45.05 6.56
N GLU A 40 -24.87 46.02 5.87
CA GLU A 40 -24.17 47.17 5.31
C GLU A 40 -24.13 48.26 6.39
N GLN A 41 -22.95 48.76 6.70
CA GLN A 41 -22.79 50.12 7.23
C GLN A 41 -21.75 50.83 6.37
N ASN A 42 -22.25 51.68 5.48
CA ASN A 42 -21.48 52.64 4.70
C ASN A 42 -20.96 53.76 5.61
N THR A 43 -19.67 54.06 5.51
CA THR A 43 -19.17 55.44 5.57
C THR A 43 -18.00 55.56 4.59
N ASP A 44 -18.14 56.55 3.73
CA ASP A 44 -17.26 56.93 2.63
C ASP A 44 -16.02 57.72 3.13
N VAL A 45 -15.07 57.88 2.20
CA VAL A 45 -13.96 58.85 2.11
C VAL A 45 -12.65 58.50 2.86
N THR A 46 -11.63 58.06 2.11
CA THR A 46 -10.49 58.89 1.62
C THR A 46 -9.32 58.00 1.17
N GLN A 47 -8.78 58.27 -0.03
CA GLN A 47 -7.49 57.76 -0.50
C GLN A 47 -6.34 58.19 0.43
N ASP A 48 -5.51 57.25 0.88
CA ASP A 48 -4.07 57.54 0.98
C ASP A 48 -3.20 56.31 0.66
N LYS A 49 -2.10 56.60 -0.03
CA LYS A 49 -1.00 55.69 -0.35
C LYS A 49 -0.18 55.48 0.92
N SER A 50 0.27 54.25 1.20
CA SER A 50 1.65 53.96 1.67
C SER A 50 1.76 52.53 2.24
N GLY A 51 2.83 51.83 1.86
CA GLY A 51 3.50 50.88 2.76
C GLY A 51 3.16 49.40 2.65
N ALA A 52 3.88 48.69 1.79
CA ALA A 52 4.07 47.24 1.93
C ALA A 52 4.73 46.90 3.29
N PRO A 53 4.33 45.82 3.99
CA PRO A 53 5.10 45.36 5.14
C PRO A 53 6.37 44.67 4.64
N LYS A 54 7.52 45.32 4.83
CA LYS A 54 8.83 44.65 4.81
C LYS A 54 8.85 43.65 5.96
N ILE A 55 8.97 42.37 5.63
CA ILE A 55 9.47 41.37 6.57
C ILE A 55 11.00 41.45 6.44
N ASP A 56 11.64 41.96 7.48
CA ASP A 56 13.08 41.98 7.60
C ASP A 56 13.60 40.53 7.68
N SER A 57 14.18 40.07 6.58
CA SER A 57 14.94 38.82 6.52
C SER A 57 16.22 38.98 7.34
N LEU A 58 16.29 38.30 8.49
CA LEU A 58 17.55 38.05 9.18
C LEU A 58 18.49 37.25 8.26
N PRO A 59 19.75 37.65 8.07
CA PRO A 59 20.70 36.92 7.24
C PRO A 59 21.20 35.70 8.03
N GLY A 60 20.76 34.50 7.66
CA GLY A 60 21.30 33.26 8.24
C GLY A 60 20.38 32.05 8.28
N ALA A 61 19.09 32.19 7.97
CA ALA A 61 18.22 31.02 7.85
C ALA A 61 18.44 30.35 6.48
N VAL A 62 19.37 29.40 6.41
CA VAL A 62 19.33 28.37 5.37
C VAL A 62 18.08 27.54 5.65
N VAL A 63 16.94 27.98 5.11
CA VAL A 63 15.77 27.12 4.94
C VAL A 63 16.18 26.10 3.88
N LYS A 64 16.85 25.04 4.33
CA LYS A 64 17.05 23.85 3.53
C LYS A 64 15.64 23.38 3.23
N GLN A 65 15.15 23.65 2.03
CA GLN A 65 13.94 23.03 1.51
C GLN A 65 14.14 21.53 1.74
N ILE A 66 13.42 20.98 2.71
CA ILE A 66 13.25 19.54 2.81
C ILE A 66 12.45 19.20 1.56
N SER A 67 13.16 18.91 0.48
CA SER A 67 12.59 18.38 -0.74
C SER A 67 11.89 17.09 -0.33
N LYS A 68 10.59 17.19 -0.05
CA LYS A 68 9.75 16.03 0.18
C LYS A 68 9.98 15.11 -1.02
N PRO A 69 10.39 13.84 -0.81
CA PRO A 69 10.65 12.95 -1.92
C PRO A 69 9.43 12.95 -2.86
N ALA A 70 9.68 13.19 -4.15
CA ALA A 70 8.63 13.12 -5.16
C ALA A 70 7.94 11.75 -5.05
N ALA A 71 6.60 11.75 -5.02
CA ALA A 71 5.85 10.51 -4.86
C ALA A 71 6.17 9.55 -6.01
N ILE A 72 6.47 8.29 -5.67
CA ILE A 72 6.80 7.25 -6.64
C ILE A 72 5.51 6.78 -7.32
N ASP A 73 5.28 7.10 -8.60
CA ASP A 73 4.09 6.65 -9.33
C ASP A 73 4.33 5.31 -10.03
N TYR A 74 3.57 4.29 -9.63
CA TYR A 74 3.59 2.95 -10.24
C TYR A 74 3.26 2.98 -11.74
N ASN A 75 2.35 3.86 -12.16
CA ASN A 75 1.94 3.94 -13.57
C ASN A 75 3.07 4.45 -14.49
N GLU A 76 4.09 5.12 -13.92
CA GLU A 76 5.24 5.60 -14.67
C GLU A 76 6.29 4.50 -14.94
N LEU A 77 6.20 3.35 -14.26
CA LEU A 77 7.12 2.23 -14.49
C LEU A 77 6.94 1.58 -15.86
N ALA A 78 5.75 1.68 -16.44
CA ALA A 78 5.48 1.18 -17.79
C ALA A 78 6.09 2.08 -18.89
N LYS A 79 6.56 3.28 -18.53
CA LYS A 79 7.15 4.25 -19.45
C LYS A 79 8.67 4.24 -19.28
N GLU A 80 9.41 4.53 -20.35
CA GLU A 80 10.83 4.86 -20.21
C GLU A 80 10.93 6.19 -19.45
N SER A 81 11.32 6.12 -18.18
CA SER A 81 11.28 7.25 -17.25
C SER A 81 12.37 7.12 -16.19
N ILE A 82 12.73 8.25 -15.57
CA ILE A 82 13.65 8.29 -14.41
C ILE A 82 13.16 7.36 -13.30
N MET A 83 11.84 7.21 -13.15
CA MET A 83 11.24 6.34 -12.14
C MET A 83 11.54 4.87 -12.40
N LYS A 84 11.48 4.42 -13.66
CA LYS A 84 11.82 3.05 -14.05
C LYS A 84 13.29 2.75 -13.77
N ASP A 85 14.20 3.68 -14.07
CA ASP A 85 15.63 3.54 -13.78
C ASP A 85 15.90 3.49 -12.28
N LEU A 86 15.25 4.36 -11.49
CA LEU A 86 15.35 4.36 -10.03
C LEU A 86 14.89 3.03 -9.44
N MET A 87 13.73 2.51 -9.85
CA MET A 87 13.24 1.23 -9.35
C MET A 87 14.13 0.07 -9.79
N THR A 88 14.66 0.11 -11.01
CA THR A 88 15.61 -0.90 -11.50
C THR A 88 16.88 -0.91 -10.63
N ALA A 89 17.43 0.26 -10.32
CA ALA A 89 18.59 0.38 -9.44
C ALA A 89 18.29 -0.15 -8.02
N ARG A 90 17.18 0.28 -7.41
CA ARG A 90 16.82 -0.17 -6.05
C ARG A 90 16.59 -1.67 -5.96
N LYS A 91 15.90 -2.27 -6.95
CA LYS A 91 15.68 -3.72 -6.98
C LYS A 91 17.01 -4.46 -7.16
N LYS A 92 17.89 -3.96 -8.03
CA LYS A 92 19.23 -4.53 -8.24
C LYS A 92 20.07 -4.54 -6.96
N ASP A 93 20.04 -3.46 -6.17
CA ASP A 93 20.78 -3.35 -4.90
C ASP A 93 20.33 -4.42 -3.89
N LEU A 94 19.03 -4.76 -3.91
CA LEU A 94 18.46 -5.83 -3.09
C LEU A 94 18.55 -7.22 -3.75
N GLY A 95 19.02 -7.30 -5.01
CA GLY A 95 19.06 -8.53 -5.80
C GLY A 95 17.68 -9.10 -6.14
N LEU A 96 16.68 -8.23 -6.24
CA LEU A 96 15.31 -8.55 -6.64
C LEU A 96 15.10 -8.28 -8.12
N ASN A 97 14.18 -9.02 -8.73
CA ASN A 97 13.76 -8.80 -10.11
C ASN A 97 12.27 -8.46 -10.15
N ASN A 98 11.41 -9.47 -10.09
CA ASN A 98 9.98 -9.40 -10.37
C ASN A 98 9.11 -9.78 -9.18
N SER A 99 9.70 -10.09 -8.02
CA SER A 99 8.97 -10.42 -6.78
C SER A 99 8.26 -9.23 -6.15
N VAL A 100 8.72 -8.01 -6.43
CA VAL A 100 8.09 -6.76 -6.00
C VAL A 100 8.10 -5.76 -7.14
N ASP A 101 7.16 -4.82 -7.10
CA ASP A 101 6.99 -3.79 -8.11
C ASP A 101 7.74 -2.51 -7.76
N LEU A 102 7.68 -2.09 -6.50
CA LEU A 102 8.32 -0.87 -5.99
C LEU A 102 9.24 -1.20 -4.82
N ILE A 103 10.32 -0.44 -4.71
CA ILE A 103 11.14 -0.37 -3.50
C ILE A 103 11.00 1.03 -2.95
N VAL A 104 10.46 1.15 -1.74
CA VAL A 104 10.13 2.42 -1.09
C VAL A 104 10.73 2.46 0.31
N LYS A 105 11.08 3.65 0.79
CA LYS A 105 11.54 3.85 2.17
C LYS A 105 10.37 4.18 3.10
N SER A 106 10.59 3.99 4.39
CA SER A 106 9.61 4.30 5.45
C SER A 106 9.04 5.73 5.40
N ASP A 107 9.81 6.72 4.96
CA ASP A 107 9.42 8.14 4.85
C ASP A 107 8.86 8.53 3.48
N GLU A 108 8.83 7.61 2.52
CA GLU A 108 8.40 7.88 1.15
C GLU A 108 6.89 7.67 0.96
N THR A 109 6.40 8.26 -0.13
CA THR A 109 5.04 8.06 -0.61
C THR A 109 5.06 7.46 -2.00
N PHE A 110 4.10 6.61 -2.31
CA PHE A 110 3.93 6.03 -3.63
C PHE A 110 2.47 6.13 -4.08
N THR A 111 2.23 6.05 -5.39
CA THR A 111 0.89 6.13 -5.99
C THR A 111 0.63 4.90 -6.85
N VAL A 112 -0.54 4.27 -6.67
CA VAL A 112 -1.02 3.15 -7.49
C VAL A 112 -2.45 3.44 -7.94
N GLY A 113 -2.70 3.48 -9.25
CA GLY A 113 -4.04 3.70 -9.79
C GLY A 113 -4.71 5.00 -9.29
N GLY A 114 -3.93 6.07 -9.08
CA GLY A 114 -4.41 7.35 -8.54
C GLY A 114 -4.55 7.41 -7.01
N ASN A 115 -4.27 6.32 -6.29
CA ASN A 115 -4.27 6.30 -4.83
C ASN A 115 -2.86 6.53 -4.30
N THR A 116 -2.63 7.69 -3.68
CA THR A 116 -1.37 7.99 -2.99
C THR A 116 -1.36 7.38 -1.58
N VAL A 117 -0.29 6.68 -1.27
CA VAL A 117 -0.05 5.94 -0.03
C VAL A 117 1.22 6.48 0.62
N SER A 118 1.16 6.74 1.93
CA SER A 118 2.32 7.13 2.74
C SER A 118 2.78 5.91 3.52
N MET A 119 4.05 5.55 3.39
CA MET A 119 4.61 4.39 4.09
C MET A 119 4.55 4.56 5.60
N GLU A 120 4.87 5.74 6.12
CA GLU A 120 4.72 6.08 7.53
C GLU A 120 3.32 5.74 8.07
N LYS A 121 2.26 6.16 7.38
CA LYS A 121 0.87 5.86 7.79
C LYS A 121 0.53 4.38 7.74
N VAL A 122 1.02 3.66 6.71
CA VAL A 122 0.81 2.21 6.60
C VAL A 122 1.47 1.48 7.75
N ILE A 123 2.70 1.87 8.11
CA ILE A 123 3.46 1.30 9.21
C ILE A 123 2.72 1.56 10.53
N GLU A 124 2.30 2.81 10.78
CA GLU A 124 1.55 3.16 12.00
C GLU A 124 0.28 2.31 12.17
N GLN A 125 -0.52 2.15 11.10
CA GLN A 125 -1.71 1.31 11.12
C GLN A 125 -1.37 -0.16 11.38
N ALA A 126 -0.34 -0.69 10.70
CA ALA A 126 0.05 -2.09 10.85
C ALA A 126 0.53 -2.42 12.27
N PHE A 127 1.22 -1.50 12.95
CA PHE A 127 1.63 -1.68 14.34
C PHE A 127 0.44 -1.60 15.30
N ALA A 128 -0.45 -0.62 15.09
CA ALA A 128 -1.68 -0.48 15.89
C ALA A 128 -2.58 -1.73 15.79
N ASP A 129 -2.79 -2.26 14.58
CA ASP A 129 -3.61 -3.46 14.36
C ASP A 129 -3.01 -4.71 14.98
N LYS A 130 -1.67 -4.81 15.06
CA LYS A 130 -0.96 -5.92 15.73
C LYS A 130 -0.89 -5.74 17.25
N GLY A 131 -1.46 -4.66 17.81
CA GLY A 131 -1.34 -4.32 19.23
C GLY A 131 0.10 -4.05 19.67
N LYS A 132 0.98 -3.72 18.72
CA LYS A 132 2.40 -3.43 18.98
C LYS A 132 2.60 -1.93 19.12
N VAL A 133 3.50 -1.53 20.02
CA VAL A 133 3.91 -0.12 20.16
C VAL A 133 5.03 0.14 19.16
N LEU A 134 4.84 1.13 18.28
CA LEU A 134 5.91 1.66 17.45
C LEU A 134 6.74 2.61 18.31
N GLU A 135 7.95 2.19 18.69
CA GLU A 135 8.88 3.07 19.39
C GLU A 135 9.40 4.14 18.42
N LYS A 136 9.11 5.41 18.71
CA LYS A 136 9.69 6.56 18.02
C LYS A 136 10.69 7.22 18.96
N GLU A 137 11.96 7.20 18.61
CA GLU A 137 12.98 7.94 19.37
C GLU A 137 12.68 9.44 19.29
N LEU A 138 12.80 10.13 20.43
CA LEU A 138 12.78 11.59 20.47
C LEU A 138 14.22 12.10 20.59
N ASP A 139 14.52 13.21 19.94
CA ASP A 139 15.77 13.94 20.13
C ASP A 139 15.74 14.76 21.43
N GLU A 140 16.87 15.40 21.74
CA GLU A 140 17.03 16.23 22.95
C GLU A 140 16.06 17.43 23.01
N SER A 141 15.45 17.81 21.88
CA SER A 141 14.45 18.88 21.81
C SER A 141 13.01 18.38 22.00
N GLY A 142 12.82 17.06 22.18
CA GLY A 142 11.51 16.41 22.22
C GLY A 142 10.86 16.25 20.85
N ALA A 143 11.57 16.57 19.76
CA ALA A 143 11.12 16.27 18.41
C ALA A 143 11.39 14.79 18.09
N GLN A 144 10.60 14.19 17.21
CA GLN A 144 10.88 12.82 16.76
C GLN A 144 12.21 12.79 16.01
N LYS A 145 13.14 12.00 16.52
CA LYS A 145 14.38 11.69 15.82
C LYS A 145 14.00 10.89 14.57
N PRO A 146 14.57 11.20 13.39
CA PRO A 146 14.35 10.38 12.21
C PRO A 146 14.77 8.95 12.53
N GLY A 147 13.80 8.02 12.52
CA GLY A 147 14.07 6.60 12.70
C GLY A 147 15.01 6.09 11.60
N ALA A 148 15.62 4.92 11.83
CA ALA A 148 16.36 4.25 10.76
C ALA A 148 15.44 4.07 9.55
N LEU A 149 15.88 4.54 8.37
CA LEU A 149 15.10 4.43 7.15
C LEU A 149 15.04 2.95 6.71
N THR A 150 13.99 2.26 7.12
CA THR A 150 13.71 0.88 6.69
C THR A 150 13.28 0.85 5.23
N THR A 151 13.74 -0.18 4.52
CA THR A 151 13.39 -0.40 3.10
C THR A 151 12.24 -1.40 2.98
N TYR A 152 11.26 -1.06 2.15
CA TYR A 152 10.07 -1.87 1.91
C TYR A 152 9.91 -2.22 0.44
N GLY A 153 9.54 -3.48 0.18
CA GLY A 153 9.15 -3.96 -1.13
C GLY A 153 7.63 -3.94 -1.24
N VAL A 154 7.09 -3.29 -2.27
CA VAL A 154 5.65 -3.23 -2.53
C VAL A 154 5.34 -4.03 -3.77
N TYR A 155 4.43 -4.98 -3.64
CA TYR A 155 3.86 -5.73 -4.75
C TYR A 155 2.40 -5.31 -4.96
N VAL A 156 2.06 -4.93 -6.19
CA VAL A 156 0.70 -4.57 -6.60
C VAL A 156 -0.01 -5.84 -7.06
N VAL A 157 -1.05 -6.23 -6.34
CA VAL A 157 -1.80 -7.47 -6.60
C VAL A 157 -2.39 -7.44 -8.01
N GLN A 158 -2.12 -8.49 -8.78
CA GLN A 158 -2.59 -8.70 -10.14
C GLN A 158 -3.77 -9.68 -10.18
N PRO A 159 -4.55 -9.69 -11.28
CA PRO A 159 -5.57 -10.72 -11.48
C PRO A 159 -4.98 -12.12 -11.42
N LYS A 160 -5.67 -13.03 -10.71
CA LYS A 160 -5.28 -14.44 -10.48
C LYS A 160 -4.12 -14.65 -9.50
N ASP A 161 -3.61 -13.59 -8.88
CA ASP A 161 -2.70 -13.77 -7.76
C ASP A 161 -3.42 -14.44 -6.59
N ASN A 162 -2.67 -15.29 -5.90
CA ASN A 162 -2.95 -15.67 -4.54
C ASN A 162 -1.71 -15.31 -3.71
N ILE A 163 -1.90 -15.13 -2.40
CA ILE A 163 -0.84 -14.61 -1.54
C ILE A 163 0.37 -15.56 -1.46
N TRP A 164 0.14 -16.87 -1.56
CA TRP A 164 1.17 -17.90 -1.59
C TRP A 164 2.09 -17.77 -2.79
N ASN A 165 1.55 -17.54 -3.98
CA ASN A 165 2.33 -17.33 -5.20
C ASN A 165 3.18 -16.06 -5.13
N VAL A 166 2.65 -15.00 -4.51
CA VAL A 166 3.40 -13.75 -4.29
C VAL A 166 4.59 -14.01 -3.36
N HIS A 167 4.34 -14.67 -2.21
CA HIS A 167 5.39 -15.04 -1.26
C HIS A 167 6.43 -15.98 -1.87
N PHE A 168 5.99 -17.01 -2.60
CA PHE A 168 6.88 -18.02 -3.17
C PHE A 168 7.82 -17.43 -4.21
N ARG A 169 7.35 -16.47 -5.01
CA ARG A 169 8.20 -15.74 -5.96
C ARG A 169 9.32 -14.95 -5.27
N MET A 170 9.01 -14.25 -4.17
CA MET A 170 10.03 -13.57 -3.35
C MET A 170 11.09 -14.56 -2.83
N LEU A 171 10.62 -15.70 -2.30
CA LEU A 171 11.49 -16.74 -1.77
C LEU A 171 12.40 -17.34 -2.84
N LYS A 172 11.85 -17.65 -4.02
CA LYS A 172 12.61 -18.15 -5.18
C LYS A 172 13.70 -17.17 -5.61
N GLU A 173 13.38 -15.89 -5.71
CA GLU A 173 14.36 -14.86 -6.09
C GLU A 173 15.49 -14.74 -5.07
N TYR A 174 15.15 -14.68 -3.78
CA TYR A 174 16.13 -14.61 -2.70
C TYR A 174 17.14 -15.77 -2.75
N TYR A 175 16.66 -17.02 -2.83
CA TYR A 175 17.54 -18.18 -2.86
C TYR A 175 18.28 -18.33 -4.19
N THR A 176 17.67 -17.94 -5.32
CA THR A 176 18.34 -17.95 -6.62
C THR A 176 19.59 -17.06 -6.60
N ARG A 177 19.52 -15.89 -5.94
CA ARG A 177 20.68 -15.02 -5.72
C ARG A 177 21.78 -15.69 -4.90
N LYS A 178 21.41 -16.50 -3.91
CA LYS A 178 22.35 -17.29 -3.09
C LYS A 178 22.86 -18.54 -3.83
N GLY A 179 22.53 -18.71 -5.11
CA GLY A 179 22.96 -19.85 -5.93
C GLY A 179 22.10 -21.10 -5.77
N ILE A 180 20.99 -21.02 -5.03
CA ILE A 180 20.09 -22.14 -4.76
C ILE A 180 18.82 -21.97 -5.61
N ARG A 181 18.53 -22.95 -6.46
CA ARG A 181 17.30 -22.97 -7.27
C ARG A 181 16.23 -23.80 -6.57
N LEU A 182 15.20 -23.15 -6.08
CA LEU A 182 14.01 -23.86 -5.59
C LEU A 182 13.21 -24.41 -6.78
N GLY A 183 12.76 -25.67 -6.65
CA GLY A 183 11.88 -26.29 -7.62
C GLY A 183 10.50 -25.62 -7.69
N GLU A 184 9.78 -25.81 -8.78
CA GLU A 184 8.44 -25.22 -8.97
C GLU A 184 7.39 -25.75 -7.98
N THR A 185 7.63 -26.92 -7.40
CA THR A 185 6.76 -27.59 -6.42
C THR A 185 7.41 -27.68 -5.05
N ALA A 186 8.42 -26.87 -4.77
CA ALA A 186 9.19 -26.97 -3.53
C ALA A 186 8.34 -26.66 -2.27
N ASP A 187 7.25 -25.92 -2.43
CA ASP A 187 6.26 -25.60 -1.40
C ASP A 187 5.20 -26.68 -1.19
N GLU A 188 5.10 -27.66 -2.10
CA GLU A 188 4.12 -28.75 -2.00
C GLU A 188 4.41 -29.63 -0.78
N PRO A 189 3.38 -30.27 -0.19
CA PRO A 189 3.56 -31.21 0.90
C PRO A 189 4.39 -32.43 0.47
N GLU A 190 5.07 -33.02 1.43
CA GLU A 190 5.76 -34.29 1.25
C GLU A 190 4.78 -35.43 0.96
N SER A 191 5.28 -36.57 0.47
CA SER A 191 4.47 -37.78 0.23
C SER A 191 3.76 -38.32 1.48
N SER A 192 4.23 -37.93 2.67
CA SER A 192 3.62 -38.22 3.97
C SER A 192 2.38 -37.36 4.27
N GLY A 193 2.09 -36.34 3.44
CA GLY A 193 1.08 -35.32 3.68
C GLY A 193 1.52 -34.19 4.60
N MET A 194 2.76 -34.21 5.10
CA MET A 194 3.34 -33.14 5.91
C MET A 194 3.73 -31.94 5.06
N SER A 195 3.59 -30.72 5.58
CA SER A 195 4.08 -29.52 4.92
C SER A 195 5.61 -29.57 4.74
N SER A 196 6.10 -29.25 3.54
CA SER A 196 7.52 -29.09 3.28
C SER A 196 8.15 -27.98 4.12
N GLY A 197 9.48 -27.97 4.25
CA GLY A 197 10.20 -26.87 4.89
C GLY A 197 9.89 -25.51 4.25
N ILE A 198 9.81 -25.47 2.91
CA ILE A 198 9.43 -24.26 2.16
C ILE A 198 8.00 -23.85 2.48
N GLY A 199 7.05 -24.80 2.49
CA GLY A 199 5.67 -24.51 2.85
C GLY A 199 5.52 -23.90 4.25
N LYS A 200 6.34 -24.35 5.21
CA LYS A 200 6.40 -23.75 6.57
C LYS A 200 6.93 -22.32 6.54
N ILE A 201 7.95 -22.02 5.73
CA ILE A 201 8.46 -20.64 5.55
C ILE A 201 7.38 -19.74 4.96
N LEU A 202 6.69 -20.21 3.91
CA LEU A 202 5.61 -19.44 3.28
C LEU A 202 4.48 -19.18 4.27
N LYS A 203 4.09 -20.19 5.06
CA LYS A 203 3.07 -20.01 6.08
C LYS A 203 3.46 -18.97 7.13
N PHE A 204 4.71 -19.00 7.57
CA PHE A 204 5.24 -17.99 8.51
C PHE A 204 5.28 -16.59 7.88
N SER A 205 5.60 -16.49 6.58
CA SER A 205 5.70 -15.22 5.87
C SER A 205 4.38 -14.43 5.79
N GLU A 206 3.22 -15.11 5.94
CA GLU A 206 1.90 -14.45 6.07
C GLU A 206 1.86 -13.46 7.26
N ALA A 207 2.58 -13.74 8.35
CA ALA A 207 2.62 -12.88 9.53
C ALA A 207 3.57 -11.67 9.38
N MET A 208 4.48 -11.74 8.41
CA MET A 208 5.55 -10.76 8.19
C MET A 208 5.19 -9.70 7.15
N VAL A 209 4.03 -9.81 6.52
CA VAL A 209 3.60 -8.91 5.46
C VAL A 209 2.52 -7.95 5.96
N ILE A 210 2.45 -6.78 5.33
CA ILE A 210 1.37 -5.82 5.50
C ILE A 210 0.54 -5.85 4.23
N ILE A 211 -0.76 -6.10 4.35
CA ILE A 211 -1.69 -5.96 3.23
C ILE A 211 -2.48 -4.69 3.41
N TYR A 212 -2.37 -3.80 2.43
CA TYR A 212 -3.01 -2.50 2.46
C TYR A 212 -4.02 -2.36 1.34
N ASN A 213 -5.25 -2.03 1.70
CA ASN A 213 -6.34 -1.75 0.77
C ASN A 213 -6.24 -0.29 0.30
N LEU A 214 -5.95 -0.11 -0.99
CA LEU A 214 -5.79 1.19 -1.63
C LEU A 214 -7.10 2.00 -1.64
N LYS A 215 -8.26 1.33 -1.75
CA LYS A 215 -9.58 1.97 -1.80
C LYS A 215 -10.02 2.44 -0.42
N GLU A 216 -9.89 1.56 0.58
CA GLU A 216 -10.32 1.83 1.95
C GLU A 216 -9.28 2.63 2.75
N LYS A 217 -8.04 2.68 2.27
CA LYS A 217 -6.88 3.32 2.92
C LYS A 217 -6.59 2.74 4.30
N LYS A 218 -6.67 1.41 4.38
CA LYS A 218 -6.52 0.66 5.63
C LYS A 218 -5.69 -0.59 5.45
N VAL A 219 -4.89 -0.91 6.47
CA VAL A 219 -4.32 -2.25 6.64
C VAL A 219 -5.45 -3.24 6.87
N THR A 220 -5.34 -4.42 6.26
CA THR A 220 -6.33 -5.50 6.34
C THR A 220 -5.72 -6.69 7.06
N ALA A 221 -6.46 -7.26 8.02
CA ALA A 221 -6.00 -8.43 8.79
C ALA A 221 -6.13 -9.75 8.00
N ASP A 222 -7.10 -9.84 7.08
CA ASP A 222 -7.26 -11.04 6.25
C ASP A 222 -6.28 -11.01 5.08
N VAL A 223 -5.24 -11.84 5.22
CA VAL A 223 -4.14 -11.97 4.27
C VAL A 223 -4.54 -12.75 3.00
N ASN A 224 -5.63 -13.53 3.06
CA ASN A 224 -6.03 -14.44 1.98
C ASN A 224 -6.93 -13.77 0.94
N ILE A 225 -7.54 -12.63 1.26
CA ILE A 225 -8.41 -11.90 0.34
C ILE A 225 -7.62 -10.76 -0.30
N ILE A 226 -6.95 -11.07 -1.43
CA ILE A 226 -6.24 -10.09 -2.23
C ILE A 226 -7.02 -9.73 -3.51
N ASP A 227 -7.65 -8.56 -3.51
CA ASP A 227 -8.43 -8.07 -4.64
C ASP A 227 -7.52 -7.33 -5.65
N PRO A 228 -7.49 -7.77 -6.92
CA PRO A 228 -6.59 -7.21 -7.93
C PRO A 228 -6.67 -5.69 -8.04
N LEU A 229 -5.49 -5.05 -8.16
CA LEU A 229 -5.31 -3.61 -8.35
C LEU A 229 -5.95 -2.72 -7.27
N SER A 230 -6.42 -3.31 -6.17
CA SER A 230 -7.03 -2.60 -5.06
C SER A 230 -6.34 -2.88 -3.73
N LYS A 231 -5.44 -3.86 -3.70
CA LYS A 231 -4.57 -4.15 -2.56
C LYS A 231 -3.12 -4.19 -2.99
N VAL A 232 -2.24 -3.83 -2.07
CA VAL A 232 -0.80 -4.01 -2.19
C VAL A 232 -0.30 -4.87 -1.04
N VAL A 233 0.70 -5.69 -1.35
CA VAL A 233 1.40 -6.56 -0.41
C VAL A 233 2.75 -5.91 -0.13
N ILE A 234 3.01 -5.57 1.13
CA ILE A 234 4.17 -4.76 1.53
C ILE A 234 5.05 -5.57 2.47
N TYR A 235 6.29 -5.76 2.05
CA TYR A 235 7.33 -6.49 2.77
C TYR A 235 8.30 -5.53 3.43
N ASN A 236 8.55 -5.71 4.73
CA ASN A 236 9.76 -5.14 5.34
C ASN A 236 10.97 -5.94 4.84
N MET A 237 11.78 -5.34 3.95
CA MET A 237 12.86 -6.06 3.28
C MET A 237 14.01 -6.39 4.24
N ASP A 238 14.23 -5.52 5.24
CA ASP A 238 15.28 -5.71 6.23
C ASP A 238 14.94 -6.89 7.15
N GLU A 239 13.69 -6.96 7.63
CA GLU A 239 13.21 -8.07 8.46
C GLU A 239 13.17 -9.40 7.71
N ILE A 240 12.61 -9.42 6.48
CA ILE A 240 12.45 -10.67 5.74
C ILE A 240 13.81 -11.26 5.35
N PHE A 241 14.77 -10.44 4.92
CA PHE A 241 16.10 -10.93 4.57
C PHE A 241 16.92 -11.36 5.78
N ALA A 242 16.80 -10.66 6.91
CA ALA A 242 17.45 -11.07 8.16
C ALA A 242 16.93 -12.43 8.66
N LEU A 243 15.64 -12.72 8.48
CA LEU A 243 15.09 -14.05 8.78
C LEU A 243 15.62 -15.10 7.81
N LEU A 244 15.49 -14.86 6.50
CA LEU A 244 15.85 -15.85 5.48
C LEU A 244 17.34 -16.21 5.53
N GLU A 245 18.20 -15.29 5.96
CA GLU A 245 19.63 -15.54 6.14
C GLU A 245 19.94 -16.52 7.28
N GLN A 246 19.06 -16.65 8.27
CA GLN A 246 19.21 -17.61 9.38
C GLN A 246 18.78 -19.02 9.00
N ILE A 247 18.07 -19.19 7.88
CA ILE A 247 17.55 -20.48 7.44
C ILE A 247 18.57 -21.18 6.56
N ASP A 248 19.11 -22.30 7.03
CA ASP A 248 19.86 -23.21 6.17
C ASP A 248 18.90 -24.02 5.29
N ILE A 249 18.86 -23.65 4.01
CA ILE A 249 17.98 -24.27 3.02
C ILE A 249 18.25 -25.77 2.84
N ASN A 250 19.48 -26.24 3.10
CA ASN A 250 19.82 -27.65 2.96
C ASN A 250 19.21 -28.52 4.07
N HIS A 251 18.78 -27.89 5.16
CA HIS A 251 18.14 -28.52 6.31
C HIS A 251 16.75 -27.96 6.58
N VAL A 252 16.11 -27.35 5.56
CA VAL A 252 14.84 -26.64 5.68
C VAL A 252 13.70 -27.51 6.20
N ASP A 253 13.72 -28.81 5.93
CA ASP A 253 12.66 -29.72 6.38
C ASP A 253 12.66 -29.95 7.90
N ARG A 254 13.79 -29.62 8.57
CA ARG A 254 13.90 -29.67 10.04
C ARG A 254 13.21 -28.49 10.72
N LEU A 255 12.82 -27.46 9.98
CA LEU A 255 12.06 -26.34 10.51
C LEU A 255 10.75 -26.84 11.12
N ARG A 256 10.38 -26.26 12.27
CA ARG A 256 9.05 -26.45 12.85
C ARG A 256 8.29 -25.15 12.82
N PHE A 257 6.99 -25.25 12.59
CA PHE A 257 6.07 -24.12 12.66
C PHE A 257 4.94 -24.51 13.61
N ASP A 258 4.69 -23.69 14.62
CA ASP A 258 3.69 -23.96 15.66
C ASP A 258 2.36 -23.21 15.44
N GLY A 259 2.22 -22.53 14.30
CA GLY A 259 1.09 -21.65 14.00
C GLY A 259 1.41 -20.16 14.13
N SER A 260 2.52 -19.79 14.78
CA SER A 260 2.91 -18.38 14.95
C SER A 260 4.42 -18.15 14.83
N ASN A 261 5.23 -19.11 15.26
CA ASN A 261 6.68 -19.03 15.27
C ASN A 261 7.28 -20.09 14.37
N ILE A 262 8.39 -19.73 13.73
CA ILE A 262 9.26 -20.67 13.04
C ILE A 262 10.46 -21.01 13.92
N TRP A 263 10.67 -22.29 14.16
CA TRP A 263 11.75 -22.80 15.00
C TRP A 263 12.85 -23.34 14.11
N ILE A 264 13.99 -22.65 14.14
CA ILE A 264 15.20 -23.04 13.42
C ILE A 264 16.04 -23.89 14.39
N PRO A 265 16.21 -25.19 14.13
CA PRO A 265 17.01 -26.04 15.01
C PRO A 265 18.47 -25.59 14.97
N VAL A 266 19.04 -25.35 16.15
CA VAL A 266 20.49 -25.12 16.30
C VAL A 266 21.23 -26.43 16.07
N HIS A 267 22.28 -26.37 15.25
CA HIS A 267 23.19 -27.49 15.01
C HIS A 267 24.09 -27.75 16.22
#